data_AF-A0A2E4DLW6-F1
#
_entry.id   AF-A0A2E4DLW6-F1
#
_cell.length_a   1.000
_cell.length_b   1.000
_cell.length_c   1.000
_cell.angle_alpha   90.00
_cell.angle_beta   90.00
_cell.angle_gamma   90.00
#
_symmetry.space_group_name_H-M   'P 1'
#
loop_
_entity.id
_entity.type
_entity.pdbx_description
1 polymer ?
#
loop_
_entity_poly.entity_id
_entity_poly.type
_entity_poly.pdbx_seq_one_letter_code
_entity_poly.pdbx_strand_id
1 'polypeptide(L)'
;MVHRTQAGHNPDPYDPSPALNGISNYYCSFNYGGVGFAVLEDRKFKTPPKITNPAEQLLLGDRQLQFLKEWGQDWTNQKFKVVISQTVYAAMHVNFEGKLARDADTNGFPKVGRDRAVRLFQRCGALVISGDQHLSTFSRLGIERPSDAVYQFCVPALANIFWRWFYPNSVEDPQGEFVDAWGNYFRMIAVANPERRELLDQKLRRRYVIPKAEAKGDSGDSKRACLGDGYGVVRFDKIQQEITVECWPHNVGPTGEGQQFPGWPIKLRLVDLDGRQPVAWLPDLKIEGISDPIVQIIDQESQEIIKVTRAFKGMYRPGVYDMEKTYTLRVGEPHSGTLWWEGKNLQPTSKPGQEERLVVLKN
;
A
#
# COMPACT_ATOMS: atom_id res chain seq x y z
N MET A 1 20.17 21.93 3.71
CA MET A 1 21.19 20.97 4.20
C MET A 1 20.52 19.67 4.65
N VAL A 2 19.72 19.67 5.74
CA VAL A 2 19.06 18.47 6.30
C VAL A 2 18.34 17.61 5.25
N HIS A 3 17.45 18.20 4.46
CA HIS A 3 16.73 17.48 3.40
C HIS A 3 17.68 16.77 2.41
N ARG A 4 18.72 17.46 1.93
CA ARG A 4 19.69 16.87 1.00
C ARG A 4 20.48 15.74 1.64
N THR A 5 20.85 15.87 2.92
CA THR A 5 21.55 14.81 3.66
C THR A 5 20.66 13.60 3.90
N GLN A 6 19.39 13.80 4.27
CA GLN A 6 18.46 12.71 4.56
C GLN A 6 17.98 11.99 3.31
N ALA A 7 17.89 12.66 2.15
CA ALA A 7 17.41 12.07 0.92
C ALA A 7 18.50 11.78 -0.12
N GLY A 8 19.77 12.14 0.15
CA GLY A 8 20.86 12.03 -0.84
C GLY A 8 21.29 10.61 -1.20
N HIS A 9 20.74 9.59 -0.52
CA HIS A 9 20.94 8.18 -0.86
C HIS A 9 19.84 7.63 -1.79
N ASN A 10 18.78 8.40 -2.04
CA ASN A 10 17.75 8.02 -2.99
C ASN A 10 18.28 8.16 -4.43
N PRO A 11 17.70 7.41 -5.40
CA PRO A 11 17.82 7.74 -6.80
C PRO A 11 17.43 9.20 -7.10
N ASP A 12 17.82 9.68 -8.28
CA ASP A 12 17.37 10.98 -8.76
C ASP A 12 15.84 11.07 -8.72
N PRO A 13 15.29 12.22 -8.30
CA PRO A 13 13.85 12.41 -8.24
C PRO A 13 13.25 12.33 -9.64
N TYR A 14 12.03 11.78 -9.73
CA TYR A 14 11.28 11.74 -10.99
C TYR A 14 11.13 13.14 -11.59
N ASP A 15 10.88 14.14 -10.74
CA ASP A 15 10.87 15.54 -11.15
C ASP A 15 11.57 16.42 -10.09
N PRO A 16 12.80 16.90 -10.40
CA PRO A 16 13.62 17.66 -9.47
C PRO A 16 13.12 19.09 -9.24
N SER A 17 12.14 19.59 -10.01
CA SER A 17 11.72 20.99 -9.93
C SER A 17 11.22 21.29 -8.52
N PRO A 18 11.75 22.32 -7.84
CA PRO A 18 11.48 22.51 -6.41
C PRO A 18 9.99 22.76 -6.14
N ALA A 19 9.57 22.46 -4.91
CA ALA A 19 8.28 22.93 -4.41
C ALA A 19 8.29 24.47 -4.25
N LEU A 20 7.12 25.08 -4.01
CA LEU A 20 6.93 26.54 -3.92
C LEU A 20 7.86 27.26 -2.94
N ASN A 21 8.45 26.54 -1.98
CA ASN A 21 9.38 27.04 -0.98
C ASN A 21 10.87 26.80 -1.31
N GLY A 22 11.19 26.43 -2.56
CA GLY A 22 12.56 26.19 -3.01
C GLY A 22 13.19 24.88 -2.53
N ILE A 23 12.42 24.01 -1.87
CA ILE A 23 12.90 22.70 -1.42
C ILE A 23 12.82 21.71 -2.59
N SER A 24 13.95 21.07 -2.91
CA SER A 24 14.05 20.01 -3.93
C SER A 24 13.15 18.82 -3.60
N ASN A 25 12.82 18.00 -4.59
CA ASN A 25 12.05 16.77 -4.41
C ASN A 25 12.95 15.53 -4.35
N TYR A 26 12.45 14.45 -3.75
CA TYR A 26 13.06 13.13 -3.66
C TYR A 26 12.12 11.98 -4.03
N TYR A 27 10.85 12.23 -4.37
CA TYR A 27 9.99 11.14 -4.86
C TYR A 27 10.58 10.59 -6.15
N CYS A 28 10.73 9.28 -6.20
CA CYS A 28 11.46 8.57 -7.25
C CYS A 28 10.97 7.14 -7.34
N SER A 29 11.48 6.42 -8.33
CA SER A 29 11.30 4.97 -8.41
C SER A 29 12.63 4.27 -8.69
N PHE A 30 12.71 3.00 -8.30
CA PHE A 30 13.82 2.13 -8.64
C PHE A 30 13.36 0.68 -8.68
N ASN A 31 14.12 -0.14 -9.41
CA ASN A 31 13.88 -1.57 -9.50
C ASN A 31 14.97 -2.32 -8.76
N TYR A 32 14.58 -3.23 -7.87
CA TYR A 32 15.53 -4.08 -7.15
C TYR A 32 14.98 -5.50 -7.01
N GLY A 33 15.77 -6.49 -7.42
CA GLY A 33 15.40 -7.90 -7.28
C GLY A 33 14.15 -8.34 -8.06
N GLY A 34 13.68 -7.54 -9.02
CA GLY A 34 12.42 -7.76 -9.73
C GLY A 34 11.19 -7.15 -9.05
N VAL A 35 11.39 -6.24 -8.08
CA VAL A 35 10.33 -5.45 -7.46
C VAL A 35 10.53 -3.98 -7.85
N GLY A 36 9.45 -3.34 -8.29
CA GLY A 36 9.43 -1.91 -8.56
C GLY A 36 8.99 -1.15 -7.32
N PHE A 37 9.82 -0.21 -6.89
CA PHE A 37 9.55 0.64 -5.73
C PHE A 37 9.20 2.04 -6.18
N ALA A 38 8.15 2.63 -5.61
CA ALA A 38 7.87 4.06 -5.66
C ALA A 38 8.06 4.66 -4.27
N VAL A 39 8.98 5.62 -4.14
CA VAL A 39 9.21 6.37 -2.90
C VAL A 39 8.45 7.69 -2.99
N LEU A 40 7.58 7.95 -2.00
CA LEU A 40 6.70 9.13 -2.00
C LEU A 40 7.18 10.23 -1.07
N GLU A 41 6.65 11.43 -1.30
CA GLU A 41 6.76 12.59 -0.42
C GLU A 41 5.38 13.01 0.08
N ASP A 42 4.82 12.24 1.01
CA ASP A 42 3.44 12.45 1.46
C ASP A 42 3.27 13.52 2.56
N ARG A 43 4.37 14.18 2.97
CA ARG A 43 4.38 15.27 3.95
C ARG A 43 4.48 16.65 3.32
N LYS A 44 5.33 16.83 2.30
CA LYS A 44 5.68 18.16 1.76
C LYS A 44 4.50 18.85 1.07
N PHE A 45 3.66 18.06 0.38
CA PHE A 45 2.55 18.56 -0.43
C PHE A 45 1.21 18.50 0.29
N LYS A 46 1.20 17.89 1.48
CA LYS A 46 -0.01 17.64 2.24
C LYS A 46 -0.56 18.94 2.83
N THR A 47 -1.83 19.21 2.58
CA THR A 47 -2.50 20.37 3.16
C THR A 47 -2.65 20.25 4.67
N PRO A 48 -2.57 21.38 5.41
CA PRO A 48 -2.77 21.34 6.85
C PRO A 48 -4.24 21.09 7.21
N PRO A 49 -4.54 20.52 8.39
CA PRO A 49 -5.91 20.14 8.80
C PRO A 49 -6.92 21.29 8.87
N LYS A 50 -6.42 22.53 8.94
CA LYS A 50 -7.25 23.75 8.89
C LYS A 50 -7.94 23.97 7.54
N ILE A 51 -7.44 23.36 6.46
CA ILE A 51 -8.07 23.42 5.13
C ILE A 51 -9.18 22.38 5.08
N THR A 52 -10.42 22.85 5.16
CA THR A 52 -11.61 21.99 5.23
C THR A 52 -12.31 21.83 3.88
N ASN A 53 -12.09 22.74 2.91
CA ASN A 53 -12.64 22.63 1.57
C ASN A 53 -12.00 21.44 0.83
N PRO A 54 -12.77 20.39 0.48
CA PRO A 54 -12.22 19.21 -0.18
C PRO A 54 -11.56 19.51 -1.54
N ALA A 55 -11.98 20.56 -2.24
CA ALA A 55 -11.40 20.96 -3.52
C ALA A 55 -9.98 21.53 -3.39
N GLU A 56 -9.63 22.05 -2.22
CA GLU A 56 -8.31 22.64 -1.92
C GLU A 56 -7.37 21.65 -1.23
N GLN A 57 -7.89 20.49 -0.82
CA GLN A 57 -7.13 19.49 -0.08
C GLN A 57 -6.21 18.68 -0.99
N LEU A 58 -4.91 18.71 -0.70
CA LEU A 58 -3.88 17.99 -1.41
C LEU A 58 -3.16 17.03 -0.47
N LEU A 59 -2.82 15.84 -0.98
CA LEU A 59 -1.93 14.90 -0.30
C LEU A 59 -0.56 14.86 -0.99
N LEU A 60 -0.52 14.37 -2.24
CA LEU A 60 0.72 14.21 -3.00
C LEU A 60 0.98 15.36 -4.00
N GLY A 61 -0.07 16.06 -4.43
CA GLY A 61 -0.02 17.04 -5.52
C GLY A 61 0.08 16.38 -6.90
N ASP A 62 -0.22 17.15 -7.95
CA ASP A 62 -0.45 16.60 -9.30
C ASP A 62 0.82 15.96 -9.92
N ARG A 63 2.00 16.52 -9.64
CA ARG A 63 3.28 16.00 -10.16
C ARG A 63 3.60 14.60 -9.63
N GLN A 64 3.35 14.34 -8.34
CA GLN A 64 3.50 13.00 -7.77
C GLN A 64 2.39 12.03 -8.23
N LEU A 65 1.17 12.54 -8.44
CA LEU A 65 0.09 11.70 -9.00
C LEU A 65 0.41 11.30 -10.44
N GLN A 66 1.02 12.18 -11.24
CA GLN A 66 1.50 11.86 -12.59
C GLN A 66 2.64 10.83 -12.55
N PHE A 67 3.63 11.02 -11.68
CA PHE A 67 4.66 10.03 -11.39
C PHE A 67 4.06 8.65 -11.10
N LEU A 68 3.10 8.56 -10.17
CA LEU A 68 2.46 7.30 -9.80
C LEU A 68 1.66 6.68 -10.96
N LYS A 69 1.01 7.50 -11.80
CA LYS A 69 0.31 7.02 -13.00
C LYS A 69 1.28 6.35 -13.97
N GLU A 70 2.44 6.95 -14.21
CA GLU A 70 3.45 6.40 -15.13
C GLU A 70 4.14 5.18 -14.52
N TRP A 71 4.58 5.28 -13.26
CA TRP A 71 5.18 4.18 -12.53
C TRP A 71 4.26 2.96 -12.45
N GLY A 72 2.95 3.14 -12.22
CA GLY A 72 2.00 2.02 -12.15
C GLY A 72 1.84 1.26 -13.47
N GLN A 73 2.17 1.91 -14.60
CA GLN A 73 2.11 1.32 -15.94
C GLN A 73 3.42 0.67 -16.39
N ASP A 74 4.55 1.20 -15.93
CA ASP A 74 5.85 0.66 -16.28
C ASP A 74 6.21 -0.57 -15.43
N TRP A 75 6.08 -1.76 -16.01
CA TRP A 75 6.46 -3.01 -15.36
C TRP A 75 7.78 -3.59 -15.88
N THR A 76 8.58 -2.80 -16.62
CA THR A 76 9.87 -3.25 -17.13
C THR A 76 10.74 -3.76 -15.99
N ASN A 77 11.19 -5.01 -16.09
CA ASN A 77 11.99 -5.72 -15.08
C ASN A 77 11.33 -5.86 -13.69
N GLN A 78 10.00 -5.85 -13.61
CA GLN A 78 9.25 -5.87 -12.36
C GLN A 78 8.18 -6.96 -12.34
N LYS A 79 8.09 -7.73 -11.26
CA LYS A 79 7.06 -8.75 -10.99
C LYS A 79 6.09 -8.31 -9.89
N PHE A 80 6.49 -7.36 -9.05
CA PHE A 80 5.68 -6.77 -7.99
C PHE A 80 5.85 -5.27 -7.92
N LYS A 81 4.87 -4.59 -7.34
CA LYS A 81 4.84 -3.15 -7.11
C LYS A 81 4.76 -2.86 -5.62
N VAL A 82 5.66 -2.00 -5.13
CA VAL A 82 5.70 -1.57 -3.74
C VAL A 82 5.73 -0.06 -3.67
N VAL A 83 4.86 0.51 -2.85
CA VAL A 83 4.89 1.93 -2.50
C VAL A 83 5.54 2.09 -1.13
N ILE A 84 6.51 2.98 -1.03
CA ILE A 84 7.12 3.41 0.23
C ILE A 84 6.59 4.80 0.58
N SER A 85 5.89 4.87 1.71
CA SER A 85 5.22 6.08 2.21
C SER A 85 5.66 6.34 3.64
N GLN A 86 5.64 7.59 4.09
CA GLN A 86 6.05 7.92 5.45
C GLN A 86 5.05 7.36 6.47
N THR A 87 3.75 7.43 6.17
CA THR A 87 2.69 7.04 7.11
C THR A 87 1.56 6.26 6.42
N VAL A 88 0.59 5.82 7.22
CA VAL A 88 -0.56 5.00 6.81
C VAL A 88 -1.66 5.81 6.11
N TYR A 89 -2.39 5.19 5.18
CA TYR A 89 -3.52 5.76 4.42
C TYR A 89 -4.91 5.56 5.08
N ALA A 90 -4.93 5.25 6.38
CA ALA A 90 -6.12 5.24 7.24
C ALA A 90 -5.67 5.49 8.69
N ALA A 91 -6.41 6.33 9.43
CA ALA A 91 -6.12 6.61 10.84
C ALA A 91 -6.63 5.47 11.73
N MET A 92 -5.81 4.43 11.89
CA MET A 92 -6.27 3.16 12.48
C MET A 92 -6.23 3.14 14.01
N HIS A 93 -5.32 3.85 14.68
CA HIS A 93 -5.21 3.76 16.14
C HIS A 93 -6.42 4.38 16.87
N VAL A 94 -6.62 3.97 18.12
CA VAL A 94 -7.70 4.48 18.97
C VAL A 94 -7.19 5.42 20.06
N ASN A 95 -8.08 6.28 20.56
CA ASN A 95 -7.83 7.16 21.69
C ASN A 95 -8.03 6.42 23.04
N PHE A 96 -8.00 7.18 24.14
CA PHE A 96 -8.21 6.64 25.49
C PHE A 96 -9.67 6.27 25.79
N GLU A 97 -10.59 6.41 24.86
CA GLU A 97 -11.95 5.90 24.98
C GLU A 97 -12.20 4.75 24.00
N GLY A 98 -11.14 4.19 23.41
CA GLY A 98 -11.26 3.11 22.44
C GLY A 98 -11.99 3.52 21.16
N LYS A 99 -12.07 4.84 20.86
CA LYS A 99 -12.63 5.37 19.61
C LYS A 99 -11.50 5.65 18.63
N LEU A 100 -11.74 5.40 17.34
CA LEU A 100 -10.77 5.70 16.27
C LEU A 100 -10.36 7.17 16.34
N ALA A 101 -9.06 7.40 16.39
CA ALA A 101 -8.51 8.73 16.55
C ALA A 101 -8.63 9.51 15.23
N ARG A 102 -9.00 10.79 15.35
CA ARG A 102 -9.01 11.74 14.22
C ARG A 102 -7.61 12.29 13.97
N ASP A 103 -6.67 11.40 13.67
CA ASP A 103 -5.26 11.76 13.47
C ASP A 103 -5.04 12.28 12.05
N ALA A 104 -4.88 13.60 11.95
CA ALA A 104 -4.64 14.28 10.69
C ALA A 104 -3.17 14.16 10.21
N ASP A 105 -2.27 13.62 11.04
CA ASP A 105 -0.89 13.36 10.66
C ASP A 105 -0.81 12.17 9.69
N THR A 106 -1.70 11.17 9.83
CA THR A 106 -1.81 10.05 8.88
C THR A 106 -2.24 10.50 7.48
N ASN A 107 -1.92 9.73 6.45
CA ASN A 107 -2.44 9.92 5.09
C ASN A 107 -3.93 9.52 4.98
N GLY A 108 -4.61 9.14 6.07
CA GLY A 108 -6.09 9.16 6.12
C GLY A 108 -6.65 10.57 5.89
N PHE A 109 -5.87 11.61 6.23
CA PHE A 109 -6.17 12.98 5.87
C PHE A 109 -5.17 13.53 4.83
N PRO A 110 -5.62 14.32 3.85
CA PRO A 110 -7.02 14.58 3.50
C PRO A 110 -7.64 13.44 2.68
N LYS A 111 -8.91 13.11 2.94
CA LYS A 111 -9.61 11.99 2.30
C LYS A 111 -9.61 12.05 0.75
N VAL A 112 -9.87 13.22 0.16
CA VAL A 112 -9.90 13.35 -1.32
C VAL A 112 -8.52 13.09 -1.93
N GLY A 113 -7.46 13.65 -1.34
CA GLY A 113 -6.08 13.41 -1.78
C GLY A 113 -5.64 11.96 -1.56
N ARG A 114 -6.05 11.37 -0.43
CA ARG A 114 -5.87 9.96 -0.09
C ARG A 114 -6.49 9.06 -1.14
N ASP A 115 -7.76 9.27 -1.47
CA ASP A 115 -8.51 8.39 -2.40
C ASP A 115 -7.91 8.44 -3.81
N ARG A 116 -7.41 9.59 -4.26
CA ARG A 116 -6.66 9.72 -5.52
C ARG A 116 -5.39 8.86 -5.52
N ALA A 117 -4.60 8.92 -4.46
CA ALA A 117 -3.36 8.14 -4.34
C ALA A 117 -3.64 6.64 -4.27
N VAL A 118 -4.55 6.22 -3.40
CA VAL A 118 -4.89 4.79 -3.20
C VAL A 118 -5.48 4.18 -4.47
N ARG A 119 -6.23 4.94 -5.28
CA ARG A 119 -6.72 4.48 -6.58
C ARG A 119 -5.60 4.17 -7.56
N LEU A 120 -4.50 4.94 -7.55
CA LEU A 120 -3.32 4.67 -8.38
C LEU A 120 -2.57 3.42 -7.90
N PHE A 121 -2.50 3.19 -6.59
CA PHE A 121 -1.92 1.96 -6.04
C PHE A 121 -2.75 0.73 -6.45
N GLN A 122 -4.08 0.84 -6.36
CA GLN A 122 -5.03 -0.21 -6.71
C GLN A 122 -4.95 -0.60 -8.19
N ARG A 123 -4.75 0.37 -9.10
CA ARG A 123 -4.62 0.12 -10.55
C ARG A 123 -3.51 -0.88 -10.89
N CYS A 124 -2.42 -0.91 -10.10
CA CYS A 124 -1.29 -1.81 -10.32
C CYS A 124 -1.11 -2.87 -9.22
N GLY A 125 -2.08 -3.00 -8.30
CA GLY A 125 -2.01 -3.96 -7.19
C GLY A 125 -0.78 -3.77 -6.30
N ALA A 126 -0.40 -2.52 -6.01
CA ALA A 126 0.79 -2.26 -5.19
C ALA A 126 0.57 -2.66 -3.72
N LEU A 127 1.62 -3.20 -3.07
CA LEU A 127 1.69 -3.28 -1.61
C LEU A 127 2.21 -1.94 -1.07
N VAL A 128 1.50 -1.34 -0.13
CA VAL A 128 1.97 -0.11 0.54
C VAL A 128 2.75 -0.49 1.79
N ILE A 129 3.98 -0.01 1.92
CA ILE A 129 4.80 -0.12 3.12
C ILE A 129 4.98 1.28 3.71
N SER A 130 4.72 1.41 5.00
CA SER A 130 4.73 2.68 5.73
C SER A 130 5.32 2.53 7.13
N GLY A 131 5.64 3.65 7.78
CA GLY A 131 6.07 3.71 9.17
C GLY A 131 5.24 4.71 9.97
N ASP A 132 5.91 5.54 10.78
CA ASP A 132 5.37 6.68 11.54
C ASP A 132 4.36 6.34 12.66
N GLN A 133 3.53 5.32 12.50
CA GLN A 133 2.44 5.09 13.43
C GLN A 133 2.86 4.51 14.76
N HIS A 134 4.07 3.94 14.87
CA HIS A 134 4.52 3.33 16.13
C HIS A 134 3.54 2.26 16.64
N LEU A 135 2.83 1.63 15.71
CA LEU A 135 1.89 0.55 15.89
C LEU A 135 1.94 -0.26 14.60
N SER A 136 2.52 -1.44 14.64
CA SER A 136 2.58 -2.28 13.45
C SER A 136 1.18 -2.78 13.11
N THR A 137 0.76 -2.56 11.88
CA THR A 137 -0.54 -2.98 11.37
C THR A 137 -0.39 -3.59 10.00
N PHE A 138 -1.06 -4.70 9.75
CA PHE A 138 -1.37 -5.15 8.41
C PHE A 138 -2.85 -4.94 8.15
N SER A 139 -3.19 -4.19 7.11
CA SER A 139 -4.57 -3.84 6.80
C SER A 139 -4.86 -3.87 5.32
N ARG A 140 -6.14 -3.98 4.98
CA ARG A 140 -6.62 -3.77 3.61
C ARG A 140 -7.37 -2.45 3.54
N LEU A 141 -6.96 -1.58 2.65
CA LEU A 141 -7.60 -0.28 2.44
C LEU A 141 -8.86 -0.44 1.59
N GLY A 142 -9.80 0.50 1.74
CA GLY A 142 -10.92 0.68 0.81
C GLY A 142 -11.09 2.13 0.38
N ILE A 143 -11.73 2.37 -0.76
CA ILE A 143 -12.05 3.68 -1.33
C ILE A 143 -13.57 3.86 -1.39
N GLU A 144 -14.27 3.02 -2.14
CA GLU A 144 -15.73 3.12 -2.37
C GLU A 144 -16.50 2.23 -1.40
N ARG A 145 -15.93 1.07 -1.07
CA ARG A 145 -16.45 0.12 -0.08
C ARG A 145 -15.31 -0.47 0.76
N PRO A 146 -15.62 -1.12 1.90
CA PRO A 146 -14.61 -1.85 2.66
C PRO A 146 -13.80 -2.82 1.81
N SER A 147 -12.51 -2.91 2.13
CA SER A 147 -11.57 -3.89 1.54
C SER A 147 -11.40 -3.85 0.01
N ASP A 148 -11.90 -2.82 -0.70
CA ASP A 148 -11.88 -2.81 -2.16
C ASP A 148 -10.57 -2.34 -2.80
N ALA A 149 -9.56 -1.92 -2.03
CA ALA A 149 -8.31 -1.40 -2.55
C ALA A 149 -7.12 -2.32 -2.23
N VAL A 150 -5.98 -1.72 -1.88
CA VAL A 150 -4.69 -2.40 -1.71
C VAL A 150 -4.43 -2.80 -0.26
N TYR A 151 -3.47 -3.70 -0.07
CA TYR A 151 -2.91 -4.00 1.25
C TYR A 151 -1.89 -2.95 1.67
N GLN A 152 -1.80 -2.74 2.97
CA GLN A 152 -0.85 -1.86 3.61
C GLN A 152 -0.21 -2.53 4.82
N PHE A 153 1.12 -2.45 4.89
CA PHE A 153 1.90 -2.81 6.06
C PHE A 153 2.52 -1.56 6.68
N CYS A 154 2.13 -1.24 7.91
CA CYS A 154 2.87 -0.30 8.75
C CYS A 154 3.90 -1.10 9.54
N VAL A 155 5.18 -0.89 9.27
CA VAL A 155 6.25 -1.60 9.96
C VAL A 155 6.34 -1.14 11.42
N PRO A 156 6.72 -2.03 12.35
CA PRO A 156 6.95 -1.64 13.74
C PRO A 156 8.09 -0.61 13.84
N ALA A 157 8.02 0.24 14.86
CA ALA A 157 9.16 1.08 15.22
C ALA A 157 10.25 0.20 15.85
N LEU A 158 11.52 0.45 15.53
CA LEU A 158 12.64 -0.26 16.17
C LEU A 158 12.72 0.00 17.68
N ALA A 159 12.40 1.24 18.09
CA ALA A 159 12.32 1.63 19.48
C ALA A 159 11.15 2.62 19.64
N ASN A 160 10.11 2.20 20.38
CA ASN A 160 8.89 2.98 20.49
C ASN A 160 8.84 3.85 21.76
N ILE A 161 8.76 5.17 21.57
CA ILE A 161 8.50 6.14 22.65
C ILE A 161 7.17 6.88 22.49
N PHE A 162 6.44 6.66 21.40
CA PHE A 162 5.13 7.25 21.12
C PHE A 162 4.10 6.14 20.97
N TRP A 163 3.44 5.83 22.07
CA TRP A 163 2.60 4.65 22.19
C TRP A 163 1.25 4.86 21.52
N ARG A 164 0.92 3.98 20.57
CA ARG A 164 -0.39 3.88 19.92
C ARG A 164 -0.89 2.44 20.05
N TRP A 165 -2.21 2.24 20.01
CA TRP A 165 -2.83 0.92 20.12
C TRP A 165 -4.13 0.84 19.33
N PHE A 166 -4.59 -0.38 19.13
CA PHE A 166 -5.86 -0.73 18.50
C PHE A 166 -6.67 -1.64 19.42
N TYR A 167 -7.40 -1.01 20.34
CA TYR A 167 -8.37 -1.67 21.23
C TYR A 167 -9.72 -0.97 21.11
N PRO A 168 -10.43 -1.13 19.97
CA PRO A 168 -11.72 -0.50 19.75
C PRO A 168 -12.79 -1.00 20.74
N ASN A 169 -13.54 -0.08 21.34
CA ASN A 169 -14.53 -0.42 22.38
C ASN A 169 -15.80 -1.11 21.85
N SER A 170 -16.03 -1.10 20.53
CA SER A 170 -17.35 -1.37 19.94
C SER A 170 -17.32 -2.38 18.80
N VAL A 171 -16.48 -3.41 18.86
CA VAL A 171 -16.44 -4.46 17.84
C VAL A 171 -16.36 -5.85 18.44
N GLU A 172 -17.16 -6.76 17.88
CA GLU A 172 -17.09 -8.20 18.16
C GLU A 172 -15.82 -8.82 17.54
N ASP A 173 -15.35 -8.28 16.41
CA ASP A 173 -14.13 -8.72 15.72
C ASP A 173 -13.09 -7.58 15.59
N PRO A 174 -11.99 -7.63 16.35
CA PRO A 174 -10.89 -6.66 16.21
C PRO A 174 -10.10 -6.80 14.89
N GLN A 175 -10.35 -7.83 14.07
CA GLN A 175 -9.83 -8.03 12.71
C GLN A 175 -10.91 -7.79 11.63
N GLY A 176 -11.93 -7.01 11.98
CA GLY A 176 -13.05 -6.64 11.13
C GLY A 176 -12.79 -5.45 10.20
N GLU A 177 -13.88 -4.96 9.62
CA GLU A 177 -13.92 -3.78 8.76
C GLU A 177 -14.32 -2.54 9.56
N PHE A 178 -13.66 -1.42 9.28
CA PHE A 178 -13.74 -0.18 10.04
C PHE A 178 -13.80 1.03 9.10
N VAL A 179 -14.29 2.14 9.66
CA VAL A 179 -14.25 3.47 9.04
C VAL A 179 -13.49 4.39 9.99
N ASP A 180 -12.36 4.93 9.54
CA ASP A 180 -11.60 5.89 10.36
C ASP A 180 -12.38 7.20 10.58
N ALA A 181 -11.87 8.06 11.48
CA ALA A 181 -12.53 9.33 11.79
C ALA A 181 -12.49 10.38 10.65
N TRP A 182 -11.91 10.03 9.49
CA TRP A 182 -11.93 10.82 8.25
C TRP A 182 -12.87 10.24 7.19
N GLY A 183 -13.52 9.10 7.47
CA GLY A 183 -14.41 8.42 6.53
C GLY A 183 -13.69 7.47 5.57
N ASN A 184 -12.48 7.01 5.89
CA ASN A 184 -11.77 6.03 5.09
C ASN A 184 -12.05 4.62 5.56
N TYR A 185 -12.34 3.73 4.62
CA TYR A 185 -12.50 2.31 4.90
C TYR A 185 -11.14 1.62 5.08
N PHE A 186 -11.07 0.74 6.06
CA PHE A 186 -9.99 -0.23 6.20
C PHE A 186 -10.50 -1.51 6.87
N ARG A 187 -9.86 -2.64 6.57
CA ARG A 187 -9.98 -3.89 7.32
C ARG A 187 -8.70 -4.13 8.08
N MET A 188 -8.79 -4.33 9.39
CA MET A 188 -7.65 -4.74 10.19
C MET A 188 -7.41 -6.24 10.00
N ILE A 189 -6.19 -6.66 9.66
CA ILE A 189 -5.87 -8.09 9.48
C ILE A 189 -4.96 -8.57 10.59
N ALA A 190 -3.93 -7.78 10.93
CA ALA A 190 -3.05 -8.06 12.05
C ALA A 190 -2.58 -6.75 12.67
N VAL A 191 -2.40 -6.76 13.99
CA VAL A 191 -1.88 -5.61 14.75
C VAL A 191 -0.97 -6.08 15.87
N ALA A 192 0.24 -5.53 15.92
CA ALA A 192 1.16 -5.77 17.03
C ALA A 192 0.82 -4.78 18.15
N ASN A 193 -0.28 -5.05 18.83
CA ASN A 193 -0.70 -4.23 19.95
C ASN A 193 0.32 -4.28 21.10
N PRO A 194 0.45 -3.19 21.87
CA PRO A 194 1.08 -3.28 23.18
C PRO A 194 0.32 -4.23 24.12
N GLU A 195 0.77 -4.43 25.35
CA GLU A 195 -0.01 -5.17 26.35
C GLU A 195 -1.42 -4.56 26.51
N ARG A 196 -2.36 -5.40 26.96
CA ARG A 196 -3.75 -4.97 27.16
C ARG A 196 -3.80 -3.72 28.00
N ARG A 197 -4.65 -2.79 27.57
CA ARG A 197 -4.74 -1.44 28.13
C ARG A 197 -4.92 -1.42 29.65
N GLU A 198 -5.71 -2.33 30.21
CA GLU A 198 -5.96 -2.46 31.64
C GLU A 198 -4.74 -2.94 32.44
N LEU A 199 -3.80 -3.63 31.79
CA LEU A 199 -2.55 -4.14 32.38
C LEU A 199 -1.40 -3.14 32.24
N LEU A 200 -1.50 -2.17 31.32
CA LEU A 200 -0.51 -1.10 31.19
C LEU A 200 -0.48 -0.20 32.42
N ASP A 201 0.71 0.09 32.94
CA ASP A 201 0.95 1.10 33.99
C ASP A 201 0.30 2.43 33.58
N GLN A 202 -0.38 3.10 34.52
CA GLN A 202 -1.00 4.41 34.28
C GLN A 202 -0.02 5.45 33.73
N LYS A 203 1.28 5.37 34.08
CA LYS A 203 2.33 6.21 33.50
C LYS A 203 2.54 5.95 32.01
N LEU A 204 2.46 4.69 31.57
CA LEU A 204 2.58 4.28 30.17
C LEU A 204 1.33 4.59 29.33
N ARG A 205 0.16 4.80 29.97
CA ARG A 205 -1.09 5.18 29.29
C ARG A 205 -1.11 6.62 28.78
N ARG A 206 -0.17 7.47 29.19
CA ARG A 206 -0.01 8.85 28.72
C ARG A 206 1.23 8.94 27.82
N ARG A 207 1.37 10.01 27.02
CA ARG A 207 2.63 10.33 26.33
C ARG A 207 3.73 10.53 27.37
N TYR A 208 4.34 9.45 27.82
CA TYR A 208 5.36 9.45 28.84
C TYR A 208 6.69 9.17 28.17
N VAL A 209 7.48 10.24 28.06
CA VAL A 209 8.88 10.12 27.66
C VAL A 209 9.65 9.68 28.90
N ILE A 210 10.21 8.47 28.87
CA ILE A 210 11.03 7.94 29.97
C ILE A 210 12.22 8.89 30.16
N PRO A 211 12.39 9.51 31.35
CA PRO A 211 13.52 10.38 31.64
C PRO A 211 14.85 9.63 31.48
N LYS A 212 15.91 10.34 31.07
CA LYS A 212 17.26 9.76 30.91
C LYS A 212 17.76 9.05 32.19
N ALA A 213 17.34 9.52 33.36
CA ALA A 213 17.70 8.92 34.65
C ALA A 213 17.03 7.54 34.89
N GLU A 214 15.89 7.29 34.25
CA GLU A 214 15.15 6.02 34.32
C GLU A 214 15.57 5.05 33.22
N ALA A 215 16.19 5.54 32.13
CA ALA A 215 16.80 4.69 31.11
C ALA A 215 18.09 4.02 31.65
N LYS A 216 17.93 2.98 32.49
CA LYS A 216 19.05 2.14 32.92
C LYS A 216 19.46 1.20 31.78
N GLY A 217 20.67 1.41 31.25
CA GLY A 217 21.28 0.55 30.23
C GLY A 217 21.09 1.05 28.81
N ASP A 218 22.13 0.91 28.00
CA ASP A 218 22.18 1.29 26.59
C ASP A 218 20.89 0.88 25.85
N SER A 219 20.23 1.86 25.22
CA SER A 219 19.13 1.66 24.26
C SER A 219 18.08 0.60 24.65
N GLY A 220 17.53 0.64 25.86
CA GLY A 220 16.35 -0.17 26.17
C GLY A 220 16.39 -0.76 27.56
N ASP A 221 15.77 -0.05 28.51
CA ASP A 221 15.56 -0.56 29.85
C ASP A 221 14.82 -1.90 29.78
N SER A 222 15.26 -2.89 30.55
CA SER A 222 14.67 -4.23 30.71
C SER A 222 13.17 -4.25 31.10
N LYS A 223 12.61 -3.13 31.58
CA LYS A 223 11.15 -2.93 31.72
C LYS A 223 10.43 -2.53 30.43
N ARG A 224 11.15 -2.19 29.36
CA ARG A 224 10.66 -2.12 27.99
C ARG A 224 10.57 -3.53 27.41
N ALA A 225 9.82 -4.42 28.06
CA ALA A 225 9.37 -5.61 27.37
C ALA A 225 8.51 -5.16 26.20
N CYS A 226 9.03 -5.28 24.98
CA CYS A 226 8.41 -5.17 23.67
C CYS A 226 6.88 -5.12 23.63
N LEU A 227 6.28 -3.94 23.76
CA LEU A 227 4.84 -3.78 23.59
C LEU A 227 4.52 -3.34 22.15
N GLY A 228 5.04 -4.08 21.15
CA GLY A 228 4.78 -3.87 19.72
C GLY A 228 5.92 -3.22 18.90
N ASP A 229 7.13 -3.10 19.45
CA ASP A 229 8.33 -2.64 18.74
C ASP A 229 9.11 -3.80 18.11
N GLY A 230 9.84 -3.53 17.02
CA GLY A 230 10.36 -4.62 16.20
C GLY A 230 10.81 -4.23 14.81
N TYR A 231 10.79 -5.21 13.92
CA TYR A 231 11.09 -5.04 12.50
C TYR A 231 10.14 -5.89 11.64
N GLY A 232 9.98 -5.49 10.38
CA GLY A 232 9.20 -6.23 9.39
C GLY A 232 10.11 -6.87 8.34
N VAL A 233 9.70 -8.03 7.80
CA VAL A 233 10.35 -8.66 6.65
C VAL A 233 9.28 -8.93 5.59
N VAL A 234 9.51 -8.51 4.35
CA VAL A 234 8.62 -8.81 3.23
C VAL A 234 9.38 -9.63 2.20
N ARG A 235 8.90 -10.84 1.93
CA ARG A 235 9.47 -11.78 0.96
C ARG A 235 8.60 -11.84 -0.27
N PHE A 236 9.23 -11.79 -1.44
CA PHE A 236 8.56 -11.85 -2.73
C PHE A 236 8.98 -13.13 -3.46
N ASP A 237 8.05 -14.08 -3.60
CA ASP A 237 8.22 -15.25 -4.45
C ASP A 237 7.76 -14.91 -5.87
N LYS A 238 8.73 -14.69 -6.76
CA LYS A 238 8.49 -14.30 -8.15
C LYS A 238 7.99 -15.46 -9.03
N ILE A 239 8.20 -16.70 -8.60
CA ILE A 239 7.80 -17.90 -9.34
C ILE A 239 6.32 -18.20 -9.04
N GLN A 240 5.95 -18.18 -7.76
CA GLN A 240 4.57 -18.42 -7.31
C GLN A 240 3.70 -17.16 -7.35
N GLN A 241 4.30 -15.99 -7.58
CA GLN A 241 3.64 -14.68 -7.48
C GLN A 241 3.00 -14.44 -6.11
N GLU A 242 3.73 -14.82 -5.05
CA GLU A 242 3.29 -14.70 -3.65
C GLU A 242 4.15 -13.70 -2.87
N ILE A 243 3.52 -13.06 -1.88
CA ILE A 243 4.17 -12.17 -0.92
C ILE A 243 3.97 -12.76 0.47
N THR A 244 5.04 -12.92 1.23
CA THR A 244 4.98 -13.23 2.66
C THR A 244 5.42 -12.01 3.45
N VAL A 245 4.56 -11.53 4.34
CA VAL A 245 4.80 -10.41 5.24
C VAL A 245 4.97 -10.95 6.64
N GLU A 246 6.07 -10.59 7.28
CA GLU A 246 6.46 -11.01 8.62
C GLU A 246 6.63 -9.79 9.52
N CYS A 247 6.30 -9.94 10.80
CA CYS A 247 6.48 -8.89 11.80
C CYS A 247 7.02 -9.47 13.10
N TRP A 248 8.21 -9.03 13.49
CA TRP A 248 9.02 -9.65 14.54
C TRP A 248 9.29 -8.67 15.67
N PRO A 249 9.27 -9.12 16.94
CA PRO A 249 9.84 -8.39 18.06
C PRO A 249 11.34 -8.09 17.82
N HIS A 250 11.83 -6.96 18.32
CA HIS A 250 13.21 -6.51 18.03
C HIS A 250 14.30 -7.46 18.57
N ASN A 251 13.99 -8.22 19.62
CA ASN A 251 14.89 -9.15 20.29
C ASN A 251 14.77 -10.60 19.76
N VAL A 252 13.95 -10.83 18.74
CA VAL A 252 13.75 -12.15 18.13
C VAL A 252 14.34 -12.15 16.73
N GLY A 253 15.19 -13.14 16.41
CA GLY A 253 15.69 -13.36 15.06
C GLY A 253 14.79 -14.30 14.24
N PRO A 254 14.70 -14.14 12.91
CA PRO A 254 13.79 -14.94 12.08
C PRO A 254 14.28 -16.38 11.84
N THR A 255 15.51 -16.69 12.25
CA THR A 255 16.14 -18.02 12.14
C THR A 255 16.24 -18.76 13.47
N GLY A 256 15.80 -18.14 14.57
CA GLY A 256 15.79 -18.75 15.90
C GLY A 256 14.43 -19.34 16.27
N GLU A 257 14.26 -19.73 17.53
CA GLU A 257 13.01 -20.32 18.06
C GLU A 257 11.95 -19.27 18.45
N GLY A 258 12.24 -17.98 18.31
CA GLY A 258 11.30 -16.93 18.70
C GLY A 258 10.10 -16.83 17.75
N GLN A 259 9.06 -16.16 18.22
CA GLN A 259 7.79 -16.04 17.50
C GLN A 259 7.57 -14.61 16.97
N GLN A 260 6.88 -14.53 15.85
CA GLN A 260 6.35 -13.27 15.31
C GLN A 260 5.24 -12.72 16.20
N PHE A 261 4.87 -11.46 15.97
CA PHE A 261 3.65 -10.93 16.58
C PHE A 261 2.41 -11.75 16.14
N PRO A 262 1.38 -11.87 17.00
CA PRO A 262 0.16 -12.58 16.64
C PRO A 262 -0.48 -12.07 15.35
N GLY A 263 -0.89 -12.98 14.47
CA GLY A 263 -1.48 -12.66 13.17
C GLY A 263 -0.47 -12.66 12.00
N TRP A 264 0.83 -12.77 12.27
CA TRP A 264 1.88 -12.98 11.26
C TRP A 264 2.47 -14.40 11.35
N PRO A 265 3.02 -14.94 10.23
CA PRO A 265 3.18 -14.32 8.92
C PRO A 265 1.87 -14.27 8.10
N ILE A 266 1.79 -13.29 7.20
CA ILE A 266 0.66 -13.12 6.28
C ILE A 266 1.13 -13.47 4.86
N LYS A 267 0.34 -14.28 4.16
CA LYS A 267 0.60 -14.66 2.76
C LYS A 267 -0.44 -14.05 1.84
N LEU A 268 0.02 -13.45 0.75
CA LEU A 268 -0.81 -12.85 -0.29
C LEU A 268 -0.39 -13.39 -1.65
N ARG A 269 -1.34 -13.52 -2.58
CA ARG A 269 -1.03 -13.75 -4.00
C ARG A 269 -1.17 -12.44 -4.75
N LEU A 270 -0.41 -12.25 -5.83
CA LEU A 270 -0.47 -11.07 -6.69
C LEU A 270 -1.90 -10.77 -7.16
N VAL A 271 -2.66 -11.81 -7.50
CA VAL A 271 -4.06 -11.74 -7.93
C VAL A 271 -4.98 -11.13 -6.85
N ASP A 272 -4.65 -11.30 -5.58
CA ASP A 272 -5.46 -10.83 -4.46
C ASP A 272 -5.16 -9.37 -4.07
N LEU A 273 -4.14 -8.72 -4.65
CA LEU A 273 -3.71 -7.37 -4.27
C LEU A 273 -4.69 -6.27 -4.70
N ASP A 274 -5.53 -6.54 -5.70
CA ASP A 274 -6.63 -5.67 -6.11
C ASP A 274 -7.92 -6.10 -5.41
N GLY A 275 -8.47 -5.25 -4.55
CA GLY A 275 -9.61 -5.61 -3.70
C GLY A 275 -10.95 -5.54 -4.38
N ARG A 276 -11.00 -4.95 -5.58
CA ARG A 276 -12.24 -4.78 -6.30
C ARG A 276 -12.72 -6.14 -6.79
N GLN A 277 -13.97 -6.44 -6.51
CA GLN A 277 -14.66 -7.59 -7.06
C GLN A 277 -15.18 -7.24 -8.47
N PRO A 278 -14.78 -7.98 -9.52
CA PRO A 278 -15.35 -7.82 -10.86
C PRO A 278 -16.86 -8.09 -10.85
N VAL A 279 -17.61 -7.29 -11.63
CA VAL A 279 -19.05 -7.50 -11.85
C VAL A 279 -19.36 -7.98 -13.28
N ALA A 280 -18.38 -7.87 -14.18
CA ALA A 280 -18.46 -8.35 -15.55
C ALA A 280 -17.06 -8.77 -16.05
N TRP A 281 -17.00 -9.49 -17.17
CA TRP A 281 -15.77 -10.11 -17.67
C TRP A 281 -15.58 -9.86 -19.17
N LEU A 282 -14.36 -9.50 -19.54
CA LEU A 282 -13.91 -9.46 -20.93
C LEU A 282 -13.45 -10.87 -21.35
N PRO A 283 -13.17 -11.11 -22.64
CA PRO A 283 -12.73 -12.42 -23.11
C PRO A 283 -11.52 -12.94 -22.33
N ASP A 284 -11.57 -14.22 -21.97
CA ASP A 284 -10.42 -14.91 -21.36
C ASP A 284 -9.25 -14.87 -22.34
N LEU A 285 -8.07 -14.56 -21.84
CA LEU A 285 -6.86 -14.46 -22.66
C LEU A 285 -6.03 -15.72 -22.49
N LYS A 286 -5.79 -16.41 -23.61
CA LYS A 286 -4.73 -17.41 -23.75
C LYS A 286 -3.58 -16.77 -24.51
N ILE A 287 -2.41 -16.68 -23.88
CA ILE A 287 -1.29 -15.87 -24.35
C ILE A 287 -0.09 -16.75 -24.61
N GLU A 288 0.47 -16.62 -25.82
CA GLU A 288 1.60 -17.40 -26.31
C GLU A 288 2.72 -16.47 -26.82
N GLY A 289 3.94 -17.00 -26.89
CA GLY A 289 5.12 -16.32 -27.43
C GLY A 289 6.00 -15.62 -26.38
N ILE A 290 5.40 -15.08 -25.31
CA ILE A 290 6.14 -14.51 -24.17
C ILE A 290 5.59 -14.98 -22.82
N SER A 291 6.48 -15.11 -21.83
CA SER A 291 6.11 -15.52 -20.47
C SER A 291 5.63 -14.34 -19.64
N ASP A 292 4.48 -14.48 -18.99
CA ASP A 292 3.89 -13.50 -18.06
C ASP A 292 3.80 -12.06 -18.62
N PRO A 293 3.17 -11.82 -19.77
CA PRO A 293 3.02 -10.47 -20.32
C PRO A 293 2.25 -9.53 -19.38
N ILE A 294 2.39 -8.24 -19.62
CA ILE A 294 1.56 -7.20 -19.02
C ILE A 294 0.23 -7.13 -19.77
N VAL A 295 -0.85 -7.07 -18.99
CA VAL A 295 -2.20 -6.81 -19.46
C VAL A 295 -2.65 -5.47 -18.92
N GLN A 296 -3.05 -4.57 -19.82
CA GLN A 296 -3.71 -3.31 -19.48
C GLN A 296 -5.20 -3.42 -19.83
N ILE A 297 -6.05 -3.02 -18.89
CA ILE A 297 -7.48 -2.85 -19.11
C ILE A 297 -7.77 -1.36 -19.14
N ILE A 298 -8.35 -0.89 -20.24
CA ILE A 298 -8.55 0.52 -20.54
C ILE A 298 -10.04 0.76 -20.74
N ASP A 299 -10.59 1.74 -20.04
CA ASP A 299 -11.91 2.28 -20.35
C ASP A 299 -11.79 3.07 -21.66
N GLN A 300 -12.51 2.64 -22.70
CA GLN A 300 -12.33 3.17 -24.03
C GLN A 300 -12.92 4.58 -24.19
N GLU A 301 -13.89 4.98 -23.38
CA GLU A 301 -14.44 6.34 -23.46
C GLU A 301 -13.48 7.34 -22.83
N SER A 302 -13.05 7.07 -21.60
CA SER A 302 -12.17 7.98 -20.87
C SER A 302 -10.69 7.85 -21.24
N GLN A 303 -10.32 6.78 -21.96
CA GLN A 303 -8.93 6.38 -22.24
C GLN A 303 -8.10 6.12 -20.96
N GLU A 304 -8.75 6.02 -19.80
CA GLU A 304 -8.08 5.76 -18.54
C GLU A 304 -7.75 4.26 -18.39
N ILE A 305 -6.50 3.98 -18.05
CA ILE A 305 -6.09 2.63 -17.66
C ILE A 305 -6.63 2.34 -16.26
N ILE A 306 -7.58 1.41 -16.17
CA ILE A 306 -8.25 1.03 -14.92
C ILE A 306 -7.54 -0.10 -14.17
N LYS A 307 -6.71 -0.86 -14.88
CA LYS A 307 -5.88 -1.94 -14.31
C LYS A 307 -4.66 -2.22 -15.18
N VAL A 308 -3.52 -2.43 -14.54
CA VAL A 308 -2.30 -2.99 -15.13
C VAL A 308 -1.85 -4.14 -14.24
N THR A 309 -1.73 -5.32 -14.81
CA THR A 309 -1.27 -6.49 -14.07
C THR A 309 -0.51 -7.44 -14.97
N ARG A 310 0.17 -8.41 -14.36
CA ARG A 310 0.89 -9.44 -15.06
C ARG A 310 0.02 -10.68 -15.22
N ALA A 311 -0.05 -11.23 -16.43
CA ALA A 311 -0.64 -12.54 -16.67
C ALA A 311 0.19 -13.63 -15.96
N PHE A 312 -0.42 -14.78 -15.73
CA PHE A 312 0.24 -15.89 -15.05
C PHE A 312 0.12 -17.17 -15.87
N LYS A 313 1.26 -17.81 -16.17
CA LYS A 313 1.31 -19.07 -16.94
C LYS A 313 0.57 -18.99 -18.29
N GLY A 314 0.69 -17.85 -18.97
CA GLY A 314 0.06 -17.62 -20.27
C GLY A 314 -1.46 -17.45 -20.22
N MET A 315 -2.06 -17.29 -19.04
CA MET A 315 -3.50 -17.10 -18.89
C MET A 315 -3.81 -15.81 -18.12
N TYR A 316 -4.88 -15.14 -18.51
CA TYR A 316 -5.47 -14.07 -17.72
C TYR A 316 -6.97 -13.93 -17.99
N ARG A 317 -7.75 -13.74 -16.93
CA ARG A 317 -9.19 -13.48 -17.00
C ARG A 317 -9.46 -12.03 -16.62
N PRO A 318 -9.72 -11.13 -17.57
CA PRO A 318 -9.90 -9.71 -17.29
C PRO A 318 -11.30 -9.45 -16.69
N GLY A 319 -11.34 -9.22 -15.39
CA GLY A 319 -12.53 -8.70 -14.71
C GLY A 319 -12.62 -7.19 -14.79
N VAL A 320 -13.84 -6.67 -15.01
CA VAL A 320 -14.16 -5.24 -15.05
C VAL A 320 -15.27 -4.89 -14.06
N TYR A 321 -15.45 -3.58 -13.83
CA TYR A 321 -16.24 -3.05 -12.71
C TYR A 321 -17.50 -2.29 -13.15
N ASP A 322 -17.76 -2.25 -14.45
CA ASP A 322 -18.91 -1.60 -15.06
C ASP A 322 -19.28 -2.37 -16.33
N MET A 323 -20.52 -2.87 -16.41
CA MET A 323 -21.01 -3.71 -17.50
C MET A 323 -21.45 -2.88 -18.71
N GLU A 324 -21.76 -1.61 -18.53
CA GLU A 324 -22.27 -0.73 -19.59
C GLU A 324 -21.13 -0.08 -20.39
N LYS A 325 -19.89 -0.21 -19.91
CA LYS A 325 -18.72 0.37 -20.56
C LYS A 325 -18.13 -0.53 -21.62
N THR A 326 -17.51 0.12 -22.59
CA THR A 326 -16.68 -0.51 -23.62
C THR A 326 -15.21 -0.42 -23.23
N TYR A 327 -14.47 -1.52 -23.44
CA TYR A 327 -13.08 -1.62 -23.02
C TYR A 327 -12.12 -1.90 -24.17
N THR A 328 -10.87 -1.49 -23.95
CA THR A 328 -9.71 -1.94 -24.73
C THR A 328 -8.80 -2.78 -23.84
N LEU A 329 -8.36 -3.92 -24.36
CA LEU A 329 -7.30 -4.73 -23.76
C LEU A 329 -6.00 -4.54 -24.55
N ARG A 330 -4.91 -4.27 -23.85
CA ARG A 330 -3.55 -4.31 -24.42
C ARG A 330 -2.72 -5.37 -23.73
N VAL A 331 -2.01 -6.17 -24.50
CA VAL A 331 -1.16 -7.26 -23.99
C VAL A 331 0.23 -7.16 -24.62
N GLY A 332 1.28 -7.15 -23.81
CA GLY A 332 2.65 -7.00 -24.28
C GLY A 332 3.66 -6.89 -23.13
N GLU A 333 4.90 -6.53 -23.43
CA GLU A 333 5.92 -6.22 -22.41
C GLU A 333 6.47 -4.81 -22.68
N PRO A 334 6.44 -3.89 -21.70
CA PRO A 334 6.99 -2.54 -21.88
C PRO A 334 8.49 -2.58 -22.22
N HIS A 335 8.90 -1.71 -23.16
CA HIS A 335 10.29 -1.52 -23.58
C HIS A 335 11.03 -2.77 -24.13
N SER A 336 10.29 -3.82 -24.49
CA SER A 336 10.84 -5.08 -25.03
C SER A 336 11.08 -5.07 -26.54
N GLY A 337 10.64 -4.03 -27.25
CA GLY A 337 10.57 -4.03 -28.72
C GLY A 337 9.43 -4.88 -29.30
N THR A 338 8.78 -5.72 -28.48
CA THR A 338 7.65 -6.57 -28.86
C THR A 338 6.43 -5.72 -29.25
N LEU A 339 5.75 -6.11 -30.32
CA LEU A 339 4.47 -5.54 -30.72
C LEU A 339 3.41 -5.83 -29.64
N TRP A 340 2.71 -4.78 -29.20
CA TRP A 340 1.55 -4.93 -28.32
C TRP A 340 0.39 -5.50 -29.12
N TRP A 341 -0.25 -6.55 -28.59
CA TRP A 341 -1.58 -6.93 -29.05
C TRP A 341 -2.62 -5.98 -28.46
N GLU A 342 -3.62 -5.62 -29.26
CA GLU A 342 -4.69 -4.73 -28.84
C GLU A 342 -6.05 -5.27 -29.30
N GLY A 343 -6.97 -5.44 -28.35
CA GLY A 343 -8.36 -5.75 -28.60
C GLY A 343 -9.24 -4.58 -28.20
N LYS A 344 -9.88 -3.93 -29.19
CA LYS A 344 -10.77 -2.77 -29.00
C LYS A 344 -12.24 -3.18 -29.05
N ASN A 345 -13.11 -2.25 -28.63
CA ASN A 345 -14.57 -2.37 -28.69
C ASN A 345 -15.09 -3.62 -27.96
N LEU A 346 -14.46 -3.97 -26.84
CA LEU A 346 -14.82 -5.15 -26.07
C LEU A 346 -15.99 -4.82 -25.14
N GLN A 347 -17.11 -5.51 -25.38
CA GLN A 347 -18.24 -5.49 -24.46
C GLN A 347 -18.06 -6.59 -23.42
N PRO A 348 -18.25 -6.30 -22.13
CA PRO A 348 -18.13 -7.30 -21.09
C PRO A 348 -19.38 -8.17 -21.01
N THR A 349 -19.20 -9.36 -20.45
CA THR A 349 -20.26 -10.35 -20.22
C THR A 349 -20.53 -10.52 -18.73
N SER A 350 -21.73 -10.95 -18.35
CA SER A 350 -22.13 -11.11 -16.94
C SER A 350 -21.55 -12.37 -16.29
N LYS A 351 -20.86 -13.22 -17.05
CA LYS A 351 -20.22 -14.44 -16.55
C LYS A 351 -18.82 -14.58 -17.13
N PRO A 352 -17.84 -15.04 -16.36
CA PRO A 352 -16.51 -15.31 -16.88
C PRO A 352 -16.52 -16.46 -17.91
N GLY A 353 -15.54 -16.46 -18.82
CA GLY A 353 -15.29 -17.58 -19.74
C GLY A 353 -16.32 -17.77 -20.86
N GLN A 354 -17.13 -16.76 -21.17
CA GLN A 354 -18.07 -16.83 -22.30
C GLN A 354 -17.38 -16.66 -23.67
N GLU A 355 -16.28 -15.92 -23.70
CA GLU A 355 -15.44 -15.75 -24.87
C GLU A 355 -13.98 -16.01 -24.50
N GLU A 356 -13.21 -16.55 -25.45
CA GLU A 356 -11.77 -16.75 -25.32
C GLU A 356 -11.07 -16.09 -26.52
N ARG A 357 -9.91 -15.48 -26.27
CA ARG A 357 -9.04 -14.94 -27.31
C ARG A 357 -7.63 -15.49 -27.16
N LEU A 358 -7.13 -16.04 -28.27
CA LEU A 358 -5.72 -16.38 -28.43
C LEU A 358 -4.93 -15.13 -28.78
N VAL A 359 -3.95 -14.79 -27.94
CA VAL A 359 -3.03 -13.66 -28.12
C VAL A 359 -1.64 -14.23 -28.39
N VAL A 360 -1.20 -14.17 -29.65
CA VAL A 360 0.15 -14.62 -30.04
C VAL A 360 1.05 -13.40 -30.17
N LEU A 361 1.98 -13.24 -29.25
CA LEU A 361 2.98 -12.17 -29.29
C LEU A 361 4.24 -12.67 -29.98
N LYS A 362 4.74 -11.90 -30.96
CA LYS A 362 5.97 -12.22 -31.69
C LYS A 362 7.08 -11.32 -31.16
N ASN A 363 8.20 -11.93 -30.77
CA ASN A 363 9.43 -11.20 -30.43
C ASN A 363 10.04 -10.53 -31.66
#